data_AF-A0A3P1V3T9-F1
#
_entry.id   AF-A0A3P1V3T9-F1
#
_cell.length_a   1.000
_cell.length_b   1.000
_cell.length_c   1.000
_cell.angle_alpha   90.00
_cell.angle_beta   90.00
_cell.angle_gamma   90.00
#
_symmetry.space_group_name_H-M   'P 1'
#
loop_
_entity.id
_entity.type
_entity.pdbx_description
1 polymer ?
#
loop_
_entity_poly.entity_id
_entity_poly.type
_entity_poly.pdbx_seq_one_letter_code
_entity_poly.pdbx_strand_id
1 'polypeptide(L)'
;MNIQDIIKNQDILECWKEIQKSNVAKNISKELFEYDIEEYHTFLYDEIIEASKYINMSVEALINEILLFTKNNKQLLINFSNQRLNEKITFSSLLSYEEISGGYTEEELGVPYQELENETNAIIDIGTLFSYLIDLIFLFKYPKCYMKYLIEKSFMSETYAKEFIDYENNIIKKFIKNN
;
A
#
# COMPACT_ATOMS: atom_id res chain seq x y z
N MET A 1 -0.86 -14.23 16.22
CA MET A 1 -0.37 -14.65 14.88
C MET A 1 0.89 -13.86 14.59
N ASN A 2 1.99 -14.51 14.22
CA ASN A 2 3.25 -13.82 13.89
C ASN A 2 3.13 -13.21 12.49
N ILE A 3 3.70 -12.03 12.24
CA ILE A 3 3.77 -11.40 10.92
C ILE A 3 4.38 -12.32 9.86
N GLN A 4 5.31 -13.20 10.24
CA GLN A 4 5.82 -14.24 9.35
C GLN A 4 4.72 -15.17 8.81
N ASP A 5 3.77 -15.56 9.65
CA ASP A 5 2.67 -16.44 9.24
C ASP A 5 1.70 -15.71 8.32
N ILE A 6 1.52 -14.40 8.53
CA ILE A 6 0.66 -13.54 7.72
C ILE A 6 1.26 -13.36 6.32
N ILE A 7 2.55 -13.00 6.24
CA ILE A 7 3.25 -12.82 4.95
C ILE A 7 3.32 -14.14 4.17
N LYS A 8 3.49 -15.27 4.86
CA LYS A 8 3.49 -16.61 4.25
C LYS A 8 2.09 -17.15 3.95
N ASN A 9 1.04 -16.36 4.15
CA ASN A 9 -0.31 -16.78 3.80
C ASN A 9 -0.39 -17.07 2.29
N GLN A 10 -0.96 -18.24 1.95
CA GLN A 10 -1.00 -18.72 0.57
C GLN A 10 -1.71 -17.75 -0.38
N ASP A 11 -2.81 -17.12 0.05
CA ASP A 11 -3.58 -16.21 -0.79
C ASP A 11 -2.81 -14.92 -1.09
N ILE A 12 -2.06 -14.40 -0.11
CA ILE A 12 -1.16 -13.25 -0.27
C ILE A 12 0.00 -13.59 -1.21
N LEU A 13 0.65 -14.74 -0.98
CA LEU A 13 1.77 -15.22 -1.80
C LEU A 13 1.38 -15.43 -3.27
N GLU A 14 0.18 -15.94 -3.53
CA GLU A 14 -0.34 -16.11 -4.89
C GLU A 14 -0.54 -14.76 -5.57
N CYS A 15 -1.18 -13.80 -4.90
CA CYS A 15 -1.36 -12.45 -5.45
C CYS A 15 -0.01 -11.78 -5.74
N TRP A 16 0.94 -11.88 -4.81
CA TRP A 16 2.30 -11.38 -4.97
C TRP A 16 2.99 -11.93 -6.23
N LYS A 17 2.95 -13.25 -6.41
CA LYS A 17 3.57 -13.92 -7.57
C LYS A 17 2.93 -13.50 -8.89
N GLU A 18 1.62 -13.33 -8.94
CA GLU A 18 0.93 -12.87 -10.16
C GLU A 18 1.26 -11.41 -10.51
N ILE A 19 1.38 -10.55 -9.50
CA ILE A 19 1.82 -9.16 -9.68
C ILE A 19 3.27 -9.12 -10.19
N GLN A 20 4.17 -9.93 -9.60
CA GLN A 20 5.56 -10.07 -10.07
C GLN A 20 5.63 -10.46 -11.55
N LYS A 21 4.85 -11.48 -11.97
CA LYS A 21 4.81 -11.93 -13.38
C LYS A 21 4.36 -10.84 -14.35
N SER A 22 3.44 -9.98 -13.91
CA SER A 22 2.89 -8.91 -14.75
C SER A 22 3.83 -7.70 -14.87
N ASN A 23 4.86 -7.62 -14.02
CA ASN A 23 5.74 -6.45 -13.90
C ASN A 23 7.23 -6.84 -13.87
N VAL A 24 7.62 -7.91 -14.57
CA VAL A 24 9.00 -8.45 -14.59
C VAL A 24 10.06 -7.42 -14.99
N ALA A 25 9.68 -6.41 -15.78
CA ALA A 25 10.57 -5.34 -16.21
C ALA A 25 10.82 -4.25 -15.14
N LYS A 26 10.11 -4.31 -14.00
CA LYS A 26 10.28 -3.37 -12.88
C LYS A 26 11.18 -3.97 -11.82
N ASN A 27 11.69 -3.10 -10.94
CA ASN A 27 12.44 -3.48 -9.74
C ASN A 27 11.52 -4.11 -8.67
N ILE A 28 10.67 -5.06 -9.04
CA ILE A 28 9.94 -5.85 -8.04
C ILE A 28 10.92 -6.86 -7.45
N SER A 29 11.14 -6.79 -6.13
CA SER A 29 11.99 -7.71 -5.37
C SER A 29 11.68 -9.14 -5.79
N LYS A 30 12.71 -9.90 -6.19
CA LYS A 30 12.53 -11.30 -6.63
C LYS A 30 12.32 -12.21 -5.44
N GLU A 31 12.85 -11.81 -4.29
CA GLU A 31 12.71 -12.53 -3.03
C GLU A 31 11.64 -11.88 -2.15
N LEU A 32 11.02 -12.67 -1.28
CA LEU A 32 10.03 -12.17 -0.33
C LEU A 32 10.62 -11.16 0.68
N PHE A 33 11.93 -11.27 0.91
CA PHE A 33 12.69 -10.53 1.90
C PHE A 33 14.07 -10.21 1.33
N GLU A 34 14.21 -9.14 0.54
CA GLU A 34 15.53 -8.60 0.19
C GLU A 34 16.13 -7.75 1.33
N TYR A 35 15.32 -7.44 2.35
CA TYR A 35 15.66 -6.63 3.52
C TYR A 35 15.91 -7.49 4.77
N ASP A 36 16.53 -6.90 5.80
CA ASP A 36 16.65 -7.56 7.11
C ASP A 36 15.26 -7.98 7.60
N ILE A 37 15.09 -9.29 7.74
CA ILE A 37 13.82 -9.95 8.00
C ILE A 37 13.20 -9.40 9.29
N GLU A 38 13.98 -9.03 10.30
CA GLU A 38 13.43 -8.52 11.57
C GLU A 38 12.96 -7.07 11.45
N GLU A 39 13.75 -6.20 10.84
CA GLU A 39 13.42 -4.79 10.63
C GLU A 39 12.20 -4.64 9.72
N TYR A 40 12.16 -5.44 8.66
CA TYR A 40 11.06 -5.45 7.70
C TYR A 40 9.74 -5.94 8.29
N HIS A 41 9.80 -7.00 9.08
CA HIS A 41 8.65 -7.50 9.85
C HIS A 41 8.13 -6.47 10.85
N THR A 42 9.04 -5.72 11.46
CA THR A 42 8.70 -4.68 12.44
C THR A 42 7.95 -3.55 11.73
N PHE A 43 8.48 -3.05 10.61
CA PHE A 43 7.84 -2.01 9.80
C PHE A 43 6.42 -2.40 9.37
N LEU A 44 6.25 -3.59 8.77
CA LEU A 44 4.93 -4.02 8.30
C LEU A 44 3.94 -4.18 9.45
N TYR A 45 4.39 -4.70 10.59
CA TYR A 45 3.53 -4.87 11.75
C TYR A 45 3.13 -3.52 12.36
N ASP A 46 4.04 -2.55 12.39
CA ASP A 46 3.76 -1.18 12.84
C ASP A 46 2.76 -0.47 11.94
N GLU A 47 2.80 -0.69 10.63
CA GLU A 47 1.77 -0.19 9.70
C GLU A 47 0.38 -0.76 10.03
N ILE A 48 0.28 -2.06 10.31
CA ILE A 48 -0.98 -2.69 10.70
C ILE A 48 -1.45 -2.16 12.06
N ILE A 49 -0.55 -2.03 13.05
CA ILE A 49 -0.86 -1.45 14.36
C ILE A 49 -1.45 -0.05 14.19
N GLU A 50 -0.80 0.78 13.37
CA GLU A 50 -1.20 2.15 13.20
C GLU A 50 -2.54 2.24 12.48
N ALA A 51 -2.71 1.54 11.37
CA ALA A 51 -3.99 1.44 10.66
C ALA A 51 -5.14 1.00 11.60
N SER A 52 -4.87 0.04 12.49
CA SER A 52 -5.87 -0.47 13.45
C SER A 52 -6.39 0.61 14.39
N LYS A 53 -5.56 1.59 14.77
CA LYS A 53 -5.97 2.73 15.62
C LYS A 53 -7.00 3.62 14.92
N TYR A 54 -6.82 3.89 13.62
CA TYR A 54 -7.71 4.78 12.85
C TYR A 54 -9.09 4.18 12.60
N ILE A 55 -9.19 2.85 12.53
CA ILE A 55 -10.47 2.13 12.39
C ILE A 55 -11.04 1.63 13.73
N ASN A 56 -10.39 1.97 14.85
CA ASN A 56 -10.75 1.53 16.20
C ASN A 56 -10.98 0.00 16.29
N MET A 57 -10.01 -0.75 15.76
CA MET A 57 -10.04 -2.21 15.69
C MET A 57 -8.79 -2.80 16.35
N SER A 58 -8.90 -3.99 16.95
CA SER A 58 -7.71 -4.71 17.42
C SER A 58 -6.83 -5.12 16.23
N VAL A 59 -5.51 -5.16 16.46
CA VAL A 59 -4.53 -5.61 15.47
C VAL A 59 -4.89 -6.99 14.93
N GLU A 60 -5.27 -7.93 15.80
CA GLU A 60 -5.69 -9.28 15.41
C GLU A 60 -6.92 -9.28 14.50
N ALA A 61 -7.92 -8.45 14.80
CA ALA A 61 -9.11 -8.35 13.95
C ALA A 61 -8.78 -7.74 12.58
N LEU A 62 -7.91 -6.73 12.53
CA LEU A 62 -7.47 -6.15 11.25
C LEU A 62 -6.66 -7.16 10.42
N ILE A 63 -5.79 -7.94 11.05
CA ILE A 63 -5.07 -9.01 10.34
C ILE A 63 -6.06 -10.02 9.75
N ASN A 64 -7.04 -10.48 10.53
CA ASN A 64 -8.05 -11.41 10.03
C ASN A 64 -8.87 -10.82 8.88
N GLU A 65 -9.16 -9.52 8.94
CA GLU A 65 -9.82 -8.78 7.87
C GLU A 65 -8.95 -8.72 6.59
N ILE A 66 -7.65 -8.44 6.71
CA ILE A 66 -6.68 -8.48 5.59
C ILE A 66 -6.66 -9.86 4.92
N LEU A 67 -6.54 -10.92 5.73
CA LEU A 67 -6.50 -12.29 5.22
C LEU A 67 -7.82 -12.68 4.52
N LEU A 68 -8.96 -12.35 5.13
CA LEU A 68 -10.28 -12.64 4.56
C LEU A 68 -10.54 -11.83 3.29
N PHE A 69 -10.17 -10.55 3.29
CA PHE A 69 -10.29 -9.69 2.12
C PHE A 69 -9.46 -10.22 0.96
N THR A 70 -8.20 -10.57 1.19
CA THR A 70 -7.30 -11.12 0.17
C THR A 70 -7.89 -12.40 -0.43
N LYS A 71 -8.31 -13.34 0.42
CA LYS A 71 -8.91 -14.61 0.00
C LYS A 71 -10.11 -14.41 -0.93
N ASN A 72 -10.99 -13.48 -0.58
CA ASN A 72 -12.24 -13.26 -1.31
C ASN A 72 -12.08 -12.36 -2.55
N ASN A 73 -11.01 -11.55 -2.62
CA ASN A 73 -10.85 -10.49 -3.61
C ASN A 73 -9.52 -10.57 -4.39
N LYS A 74 -8.93 -11.76 -4.54
CA LYS A 74 -7.62 -11.96 -5.22
C LYS A 74 -7.50 -11.21 -6.55
N GLN A 75 -8.49 -11.36 -7.44
CA GLN A 75 -8.44 -10.75 -8.75
C GLN A 75 -8.49 -9.22 -8.68
N LEU A 76 -9.30 -8.67 -7.78
CA LEU A 76 -9.36 -7.22 -7.54
C LEU A 76 -8.01 -6.73 -7.05
N LEU A 77 -7.40 -7.41 -6.08
CA LEU A 77 -6.09 -7.04 -5.56
C LEU A 77 -5.01 -7.06 -6.65
N ILE A 78 -4.89 -8.15 -7.41
CA ILE A 78 -3.91 -8.27 -8.50
C ILE A 78 -4.09 -7.14 -9.53
N ASN A 79 -5.32 -6.92 -9.96
CA ASN A 79 -5.65 -5.92 -10.95
C ASN A 79 -5.38 -4.50 -10.46
N PHE A 80 -5.83 -4.19 -9.24
CA PHE A 80 -5.59 -2.91 -8.58
C PHE A 80 -4.11 -2.63 -8.43
N SER A 81 -3.34 -3.57 -7.85
CA SER A 81 -1.90 -3.44 -7.67
C SER A 81 -1.19 -3.25 -9.01
N ASN A 82 -1.54 -4.02 -10.03
CA ASN A 82 -0.95 -3.84 -11.37
C ASN A 82 -1.21 -2.44 -11.93
N GLN A 83 -2.41 -1.88 -11.77
CA GLN A 83 -2.67 -0.50 -12.23
C GLN A 83 -1.90 0.51 -11.39
N ARG A 84 -1.96 0.40 -10.07
CA ARG A 84 -1.29 1.35 -9.17
C ARG A 84 0.23 1.37 -9.37
N LEU A 85 0.82 0.23 -9.70
CA LEU A 85 2.24 0.17 -10.06
C LEU A 85 2.54 0.84 -11.40
N ASN A 86 1.62 0.79 -12.38
CA ASN A 86 1.84 1.23 -13.76
C ASN A 86 1.30 2.62 -14.08
N GLU A 87 0.40 3.16 -13.26
CA GLU A 87 -0.17 4.50 -13.40
C GLU A 87 0.47 5.42 -12.36
N LYS A 88 0.94 6.60 -12.79
CA LYS A 88 1.38 7.65 -11.88
C LYS A 88 0.16 8.43 -11.40
N ILE A 89 0.05 8.67 -10.10
CA ILE A 89 -0.91 9.64 -9.59
C ILE A 89 -0.50 11.05 -10.03
N THR A 90 -1.42 11.78 -10.65
CA THR A 90 -1.25 13.20 -10.99
C THR A 90 -2.01 14.05 -9.98
N PHE A 91 -1.26 14.64 -9.05
CA PHE A 91 -1.79 15.66 -8.14
C PHE A 91 -1.95 17.01 -8.86
N SER A 92 -2.89 17.84 -8.39
CA SER A 92 -3.17 19.15 -8.99
C SER A 92 -2.07 20.19 -8.77
N SER A 93 -1.17 19.96 -7.81
CA SER A 93 0.00 20.78 -7.54
C SER A 93 1.18 19.94 -7.06
N LEU A 94 2.36 20.56 -7.01
CA LEU A 94 3.56 19.92 -6.47
C LEU A 94 3.34 19.57 -4.99
N LEU A 95 3.65 18.34 -4.64
CA LEU A 95 3.65 17.89 -3.25
C LEU A 95 4.74 18.65 -2.47
N SER A 96 4.46 18.98 -1.22
CA SER A 96 5.50 19.42 -0.29
C SER A 96 6.45 18.27 0.03
N TYR A 97 7.61 18.60 0.57
CA TYR A 97 8.56 17.59 1.03
C TYR A 97 7.92 16.62 2.05
N GLU A 98 7.17 17.14 3.03
CA GLU A 98 6.50 16.32 4.06
C GLU A 98 5.49 15.35 3.46
N GLU A 99 4.80 15.77 2.39
CA GLU A 99 3.84 14.94 1.64
C GLU A 99 4.51 13.90 0.74
N ILE A 100 5.73 14.18 0.24
CA ILE A 100 6.51 13.21 -0.56
C ILE A 100 7.17 12.16 0.34
N SER A 101 7.68 12.58 1.49
CA SER A 101 8.52 11.74 2.33
C SER A 101 7.79 11.08 3.49
N GLY A 102 6.55 11.48 3.78
CA GLY A 102 5.88 11.08 5.02
C GLY A 102 6.55 11.66 6.28
N GLY A 103 7.23 12.81 6.13
CA GLY A 103 7.90 13.52 7.23
C GLY A 103 9.38 13.17 7.46
N TYR A 104 9.96 12.21 6.73
CA TYR A 104 11.36 11.78 6.87
C TYR A 104 12.32 12.54 5.98
N THR A 105 13.50 12.89 6.49
CA THR A 105 14.54 13.63 5.74
C THR A 105 15.24 12.78 4.68
N GLU A 106 15.88 13.38 3.66
CA GLU A 106 16.67 12.63 2.66
C GLU A 106 17.79 11.81 3.33
N GLU A 107 18.31 12.31 4.46
CA GLU A 107 19.31 11.61 5.27
C GLU A 107 18.72 10.37 5.96
N GLU A 108 17.51 10.48 6.53
CA GLU A 108 16.79 9.36 7.13
C GLU A 108 16.33 8.33 6.09
N LEU A 109 15.97 8.78 4.88
CA LEU A 109 15.54 7.92 3.78
C LEU A 109 16.72 7.31 3.00
N GLY A 110 17.91 7.92 3.07
CA GLY A 110 19.07 7.54 2.27
C GLY A 110 18.92 7.78 0.77
N VAL A 111 17.88 8.53 0.34
CA VAL A 111 17.59 8.85 -1.06
C VAL A 111 17.07 10.28 -1.22
N PRO A 112 17.33 10.96 -2.36
CA PRO A 112 16.76 12.28 -2.64
C PRO A 112 15.23 12.24 -2.83
N TYR A 113 14.51 13.28 -2.41
CA TYR A 113 13.04 13.36 -2.59
C TYR A 113 12.62 13.32 -4.06
N GLN A 114 13.47 13.83 -4.95
CA GLN A 114 13.22 13.79 -6.39
C GLN A 114 13.17 12.35 -6.95
N GLU A 115 13.82 11.40 -6.26
CA GLU A 115 13.73 9.98 -6.60
C GLU A 115 12.42 9.36 -6.07
N LEU A 116 11.91 9.84 -4.92
CA LEU A 116 10.60 9.46 -4.40
C LEU A 116 9.45 9.95 -5.28
N GLU A 117 9.53 11.17 -5.81
CA GLU A 117 8.53 11.71 -6.75
C GLU A 117 8.43 10.90 -8.07
N ASN A 118 9.46 10.10 -8.34
CA ASN A 118 9.59 9.25 -9.51
C ASN A 118 9.42 7.76 -9.16
N GLU A 119 8.58 7.41 -8.17
CA GLU A 119 8.21 6.07 -7.63
C GLU A 119 8.36 4.85 -8.57
N THR A 120 8.28 5.05 -9.88
CA THR A 120 8.65 4.10 -10.94
C THR A 120 9.99 3.35 -10.78
N ASN A 121 10.94 3.84 -9.97
CA ASN A 121 12.22 3.17 -9.71
C ASN A 121 12.31 2.52 -8.31
N ALA A 122 11.32 2.72 -7.44
CA ALA A 122 11.31 2.14 -6.09
C ALA A 122 11.27 0.61 -6.17
N ILE A 123 12.01 -0.06 -5.28
CA ILE A 123 11.91 -1.51 -5.12
C ILE A 123 10.50 -1.79 -4.59
N ILE A 124 9.74 -2.57 -5.33
CA ILE A 124 8.40 -2.98 -4.93
C ILE A 124 8.52 -4.36 -4.30
N ASP A 125 8.02 -4.50 -3.09
CA ASP A 125 8.15 -5.70 -2.26
C ASP A 125 6.80 -6.15 -1.70
N ILE A 126 6.78 -7.17 -0.84
CA ILE A 126 5.54 -7.69 -0.30
C ILE A 126 4.84 -6.69 0.66
N GLY A 127 5.59 -5.82 1.31
CA GLY A 127 5.11 -4.74 2.17
C GLY A 127 4.29 -3.73 1.37
N THR A 128 4.72 -3.42 0.15
CA THR A 128 3.94 -2.62 -0.80
C THR A 128 2.56 -3.23 -1.06
N LEU A 129 2.48 -4.56 -1.20
CA LEU A 129 1.20 -5.27 -1.36
C LEU A 129 0.31 -5.13 -0.11
N PHE A 130 0.90 -5.17 1.08
CA PHE A 130 0.15 -4.96 2.32
C PHE A 130 -0.36 -3.54 2.47
N SER A 131 0.44 -2.52 2.12
CA SER A 131 -0.03 -1.13 2.09
C SER A 131 -1.23 -0.98 1.15
N TYR A 132 -1.19 -1.57 -0.04
CA TYR A 132 -2.33 -1.57 -0.97
C TYR A 132 -3.55 -2.32 -0.41
N LEU A 133 -3.34 -3.41 0.33
CA LEU A 133 -4.42 -4.12 1.01
C LEU A 133 -5.08 -3.27 2.10
N ILE A 134 -4.28 -2.57 2.91
CA ILE A 134 -4.76 -1.64 3.93
C ILE A 134 -5.58 -0.52 3.28
N ASP A 135 -5.05 0.10 2.22
CA ASP A 135 -5.75 1.13 1.45
C ASP A 135 -7.09 0.62 0.91
N LEU A 136 -7.12 -0.56 0.28
CA LEU A 136 -8.36 -1.17 -0.20
C LEU A 136 -9.36 -1.43 0.94
N ILE A 137 -8.92 -1.91 2.10
CA ILE A 137 -9.80 -2.13 3.26
C ILE A 137 -10.38 -0.80 3.75
N PHE A 138 -9.54 0.22 3.88
CA PHE A 138 -10.00 1.57 4.23
C PHE A 138 -11.02 2.08 3.22
N LEU A 139 -10.74 1.99 1.93
CA LEU A 139 -11.59 2.50 0.88
C LEU A 139 -12.95 1.79 0.83
N PHE A 140 -12.96 0.46 0.93
CA PHE A 140 -14.20 -0.33 0.82
C PHE A 140 -15.01 -0.41 2.12
N LYS A 141 -14.33 -0.45 3.28
CA LYS A 141 -14.99 -0.73 4.58
C LYS A 141 -14.98 0.45 5.54
N TYR A 142 -13.99 1.32 5.46
CA TYR A 142 -13.79 2.43 6.41
C TYR A 142 -13.51 3.78 5.73
N PRO A 143 -14.26 4.21 4.70
CA PRO A 143 -13.91 5.38 3.90
C PRO A 143 -13.88 6.67 4.71
N LYS A 144 -14.68 6.76 5.79
CA LYS A 144 -14.66 7.89 6.72
C LYS A 144 -13.35 7.98 7.52
N CYS A 145 -12.77 6.84 7.87
CA CYS A 145 -11.48 6.78 8.57
C CYS A 145 -10.32 6.97 7.60
N TYR A 146 -10.51 6.65 6.32
CA TYR A 146 -9.42 6.68 5.35
C TYR A 146 -8.85 8.08 5.15
N MET A 147 -9.73 9.06 4.98
CA MET A 147 -9.34 10.47 4.87
C MET A 147 -8.48 10.92 6.05
N LYS A 148 -8.88 10.53 7.27
CA LYS A 148 -8.15 10.84 8.49
C LYS A 148 -6.78 10.14 8.51
N TYR A 149 -6.74 8.87 8.12
CA TYR A 149 -5.50 8.11 8.00
C TYR A 149 -4.53 8.78 7.03
N LEU A 150 -4.95 9.12 5.81
CA LEU A 150 -4.09 9.78 4.82
C LEU A 150 -3.54 11.14 5.30
N ILE A 151 -4.36 11.94 5.97
CA ILE A 151 -3.94 13.26 6.46
C ILE A 151 -2.97 13.14 7.64
N GLU A 152 -3.29 12.31 8.64
CA GLU A 152 -2.53 12.28 9.90
C GLU A 152 -1.31 11.35 9.84
N LYS A 153 -1.39 10.23 9.11
CA LYS A 153 -0.29 9.26 8.96
C LYS A 153 0.64 9.66 7.82
N SER A 154 0.07 9.97 6.65
CA SER A 154 0.84 10.21 5.42
C SER A 154 1.10 11.70 5.17
N PHE A 155 0.78 12.56 6.15
CA PHE A 155 0.97 14.02 6.09
C PHE A 155 0.34 14.68 4.87
N MET A 156 -0.64 14.04 4.22
CA MET A 156 -1.30 14.59 3.05
C MET A 156 -2.17 15.78 3.43
N SER A 157 -2.13 16.87 2.65
CA SER A 157 -3.17 17.88 2.74
C SER A 157 -4.55 17.28 2.42
N GLU A 158 -5.62 17.91 2.91
CA GLU A 158 -6.99 17.46 2.63
C GLU A 158 -7.29 17.39 1.12
N THR A 159 -6.71 18.31 0.34
CA THR A 159 -6.83 18.33 -1.11
C THR A 159 -6.20 17.08 -1.74
N TYR A 160 -4.97 16.74 -1.36
CA TYR A 160 -4.28 15.58 -1.92
C TYR A 160 -4.85 14.26 -1.44
N ALA A 161 -5.31 14.18 -0.19
CA ALA A 161 -6.03 13.00 0.30
C ALA A 161 -7.30 12.75 -0.54
N LYS A 162 -8.03 13.79 -0.96
CA LYS A 162 -9.18 13.66 -1.89
C LYS A 162 -8.75 13.17 -3.27
N GLU A 163 -7.71 13.78 -3.85
CA GLU A 163 -7.20 13.40 -5.16
C GLU A 163 -6.69 11.96 -5.18
N PHE A 164 -6.03 11.54 -4.10
CA PHE A 164 -5.57 10.18 -3.88
C PHE A 164 -6.75 9.19 -3.84
N ILE A 165 -7.75 9.46 -3.01
CA ILE A 165 -8.96 8.65 -2.92
C ILE A 165 -9.70 8.60 -4.28
N ASP A 166 -9.79 9.72 -4.99
CA ASP A 166 -10.41 9.77 -6.31
C ASP A 166 -9.63 8.94 -7.34
N TYR A 167 -8.31 9.01 -7.32
CA TYR A 167 -7.42 8.17 -8.13
C TYR A 167 -7.67 6.68 -7.89
N GLU A 168 -7.66 6.24 -6.63
CA GLU A 168 -7.91 4.83 -6.30
C GLU A 168 -9.30 4.36 -6.72
N ASN A 169 -10.32 5.18 -6.45
CA ASN A 169 -11.68 4.91 -6.88
C ASN A 169 -11.78 4.80 -8.40
N ASN A 170 -11.02 5.59 -9.15
CA ASN A 170 -11.00 5.51 -10.61
C ASN A 170 -10.36 4.21 -11.10
N ILE A 171 -9.28 3.74 -10.46
CA ILE A 171 -8.72 2.40 -10.74
C ILE A 171 -9.78 1.32 -10.52
N ILE A 172 -10.45 1.34 -9.37
CA ILE A 172 -11.46 0.33 -9.03
C ILE A 172 -12.65 0.37 -10.00
N LYS A 173 -13.12 1.57 -10.36
CA LYS A 173 -14.22 1.74 -11.34
C LYS A 173 -13.87 1.14 -12.71
N LYS A 174 -12.61 1.23 -13.16
CA LYS A 174 -12.16 0.57 -14.40
C LYS A 174 -12.37 -0.94 -14.32
N PHE A 175 -12.17 -1.55 -13.16
CA PHE A 175 -12.33 -3.01 -12.98
C PHE A 175 -13.77 -3.46 -12.76
N ILE A 176 -14.59 -2.66 -12.08
CA ILE A 176 -16.02 -2.98 -11.91
C ILE A 176 -16.79 -2.83 -13.22
N LYS A 177 -16.40 -1.89 -14.11
CA LYS A 177 -17.06 -1.71 -15.42
C LYS A 177 -16.65 -2.74 -16.49
N ASN A 178 -15.53 -3.44 -16.29
CA ASN A 178 -14.98 -4.38 -17.26
C ASN A 178 -15.27 -5.86 -16.91
N ASN A 179 -16.11 -6.11 -15.90
CA ASN A 179 -16.65 -7.43 -15.53
C ASN A 179 -18.19 -7.39 -15.58
#